data_AF-A0A838U1Z4-F1
#
_entry.id   AF-A0A838U1Z4-F1
#
_cell.length_a   1.000
_cell.length_b   1.000
_cell.length_c   1.000
_cell.angle_alpha   90.00
_cell.angle_beta   90.00
_cell.angle_gamma   90.00
#
_symmetry.space_group_name_H-M   'P 1'
#
loop_
_entity.id
_entity.type
_entity.pdbx_description
1 polymer ?
#
loop_
_entity_poly.entity_id
_entity_poly.type
_entity_poly.pdbx_seq_one_letter_code
_entity_poly.pdbx_strand_id
1 'polypeptide(L)'
;MIEDAIHSGKYSLEDKQQKLFANSIEVINRSDSDDLKNYDIRIEVRVENLYTINNYVPNIQHLPGVIEIDVIDSFKMLCRRLDRIEKEIHQNNSQNIQFNKENKS
;
A
#
# COMPACT_ATOMS: atom_id res chain seq x y z
N MET A 1 -2.51 5.86 16.25
CA MET A 1 -2.07 4.65 15.52
C MET A 1 -1.25 5.09 14.31
N ILE A 2 -0.53 4.19 13.65
CA ILE A 2 0.32 4.55 12.49
C ILE A 2 -0.50 5.07 11.31
N GLU A 3 -1.69 4.53 11.12
CA GLU A 3 -2.70 4.99 10.18
C GLU A 3 -3.01 6.48 10.40
N ASP A 4 -3.37 6.88 11.63
CA ASP A 4 -3.61 8.29 11.98
C ASP A 4 -2.40 9.19 11.70
N ALA A 5 -1.19 8.67 11.89
CA ALA A 5 0.04 9.41 11.63
C ALA A 5 0.24 9.65 10.12
N ILE A 6 -0.15 8.72 9.27
CA ILE A 6 -0.15 8.89 7.81
C ILE A 6 -1.26 9.87 7.41
N HIS A 7 -2.47 9.72 7.95
CA HIS A 7 -3.60 10.63 7.71
C HIS A 7 -3.30 12.09 8.09
N SER A 8 -2.64 12.29 9.23
CA SER A 8 -2.28 13.62 9.73
C SER A 8 -1.06 14.24 9.03
N GLY A 9 -0.40 13.52 8.13
CA GLY A 9 0.79 14.00 7.44
C GLY A 9 2.05 14.06 8.32
N LYS A 10 2.12 13.27 9.40
CA LYS A 10 3.33 13.15 10.24
C LYS A 10 4.53 12.67 9.42
N TYR A 11 4.29 11.84 8.41
CA TYR A 11 5.34 11.37 7.48
C TYR A 11 5.31 12.17 6.18
N SER A 12 6.50 12.49 5.68
CA SER A 12 6.65 13.14 4.37
C SER A 12 6.22 12.20 3.25
N LEU A 13 5.06 12.51 2.65
CA LEU A 13 4.59 11.90 1.41
C LEU A 13 5.13 12.71 0.24
N GLU A 14 6.10 12.16 -0.46
CA GLU A 14 6.88 12.89 -1.48
C GLU A 14 6.14 12.98 -2.83
N ASP A 15 5.35 11.96 -3.15
CA ASP A 15 4.68 11.82 -4.45
C ASP A 15 3.18 12.16 -4.38
N LYS A 16 2.63 12.66 -5.49
CA LYS A 16 1.21 13.01 -5.65
C LYS A 16 0.31 11.79 -5.41
N GLN A 17 0.71 10.61 -5.86
CA GLN A 17 -0.07 9.39 -5.66
C GLN A 17 -0.16 9.01 -4.18
N GLN A 18 0.94 9.17 -3.44
CA GLN A 18 0.95 8.91 -2.00
C GLN A 18 0.00 9.85 -1.26
N LYS A 19 -0.02 11.14 -1.63
CA LYS A 19 -0.95 12.11 -1.04
C LYS A 19 -2.41 11.80 -1.37
N LEU A 20 -2.69 11.33 -2.59
CA LEU A 20 -4.03 10.95 -3.03
C LEU A 20 -4.60 9.82 -2.18
N PHE A 21 -3.78 8.79 -1.92
CA PHE A 21 -4.20 7.61 -1.18
C PHE A 21 -3.91 7.66 0.32
N ALA A 22 -3.39 8.78 0.83
CA ALA A 22 -3.07 8.92 2.24
C ALA A 22 -4.28 8.59 3.12
N ASN A 23 -5.47 9.07 2.73
CA ASN A 23 -6.73 8.87 3.46
C ASN A 23 -7.44 7.54 3.18
N SER A 24 -6.89 6.68 2.31
CA SER A 24 -7.46 5.36 2.01
C SER A 24 -6.58 4.20 2.46
N ILE A 25 -5.52 4.49 3.23
CA ILE A 25 -4.71 3.45 3.86
C ILE A 25 -5.49 2.83 5.03
N GLU A 26 -5.45 1.51 5.12
CA GLU A 26 -5.90 0.76 6.28
C GLU A 26 -4.72 -0.08 6.81
N VAL A 27 -4.53 -0.08 8.13
CA VAL A 27 -3.49 -0.89 8.79
C VAL A 27 -4.16 -1.88 9.74
N ILE A 28 -4.17 -3.15 9.34
CA ILE A 28 -4.94 -4.20 9.99
C ILE A 28 -4.01 -5.18 10.69
N ASN A 29 -4.19 -5.38 11.99
CA ASN A 29 -3.54 -6.47 12.69
C ASN A 29 -4.22 -7.81 12.33
N ARG A 30 -3.47 -8.72 11.72
CA ARG A 30 -3.88 -10.10 11.35
C ARG A 30 -3.27 -11.17 12.25
N SER A 31 -2.62 -10.74 13.32
CA SER A 31 -2.07 -11.62 14.34
C SER A 31 -3.20 -12.20 15.19
N ASP A 32 -2.91 -13.28 15.90
CA ASP A 32 -3.89 -13.91 16.81
C ASP A 32 -4.08 -13.11 18.11
N SER A 33 -3.31 -12.03 18.29
CA SER A 33 -3.37 -11.13 19.45
C SER A 33 -3.10 -9.69 19.05
N ASP A 34 -3.68 -8.76 19.78
CA ASP A 34 -3.40 -7.32 19.69
C ASP A 34 -2.09 -6.91 20.35
N ASP A 35 -1.47 -7.80 21.14
CA ASP A 35 -0.16 -7.53 21.70
C ASP A 35 0.92 -7.72 20.62
N LEU A 36 1.52 -6.60 20.19
CA LEU A 36 2.69 -6.55 19.31
C LEU A 36 3.98 -7.09 19.98
N LYS A 37 3.87 -7.70 21.17
CA LYS A 37 4.93 -8.51 21.79
C LYS A 37 4.73 -10.01 21.55
N ASN A 38 3.64 -10.41 20.91
CA ASN A 38 3.31 -11.81 20.68
C ASN A 38 4.22 -12.44 19.60
N TYR A 39 4.23 -13.77 19.56
CA TYR A 39 5.17 -14.57 18.80
C TYR A 39 4.86 -14.66 17.30
N ASP A 40 3.76 -14.12 16.79
CA ASP A 40 3.35 -14.27 15.39
C ASP A 40 2.64 -13.00 14.91
N ILE A 41 3.43 -11.94 14.74
CA ILE A 41 2.92 -10.64 14.31
C ILE A 41 2.73 -10.66 12.79
N ARG A 42 1.51 -10.37 12.36
CA ARG A 42 1.12 -10.20 10.96
C ARG A 42 0.39 -8.88 10.80
N ILE A 43 0.98 -7.97 10.03
CA ILE A 43 0.37 -6.68 9.74
C ILE A 43 0.01 -6.62 8.26
N GLU A 44 -1.27 -6.41 7.97
CA GLU A 44 -1.74 -6.11 6.63
C GLU A 44 -1.77 -4.60 6.43
N VAL A 45 -1.16 -4.14 5.34
CA VAL A 45 -1.27 -2.76 4.87
C VAL A 45 -2.08 -2.78 3.58
N ARG A 46 -3.18 -2.04 3.55
CA ARG A 46 -4.11 -2.02 2.43
C ARG A 46 -4.30 -0.60 1.92
N VAL A 47 -4.44 -0.47 0.61
CA VAL A 47 -4.84 0.74 -0.09
C VAL A 47 -5.77 0.34 -1.21
N GLU A 48 -7.02 0.81 -1.17
CA GLU A 48 -8.06 0.44 -2.14
C GLU A 48 -8.21 -1.10 -2.27
N ASN A 49 -7.94 -1.66 -3.44
CA ASN A 49 -8.04 -3.08 -3.76
C ASN A 49 -6.71 -3.84 -3.69
N LEU A 50 -5.63 -3.21 -3.24
CA LEU A 50 -4.31 -3.83 -3.09
C LEU A 50 -3.90 -3.91 -1.62
N TYR A 51 -3.16 -4.97 -1.27
CA TYR A 51 -2.63 -5.13 0.07
C TYR A 51 -1.27 -5.82 0.07
N THR A 52 -0.53 -5.64 1.16
CA THR A 52 0.66 -6.42 1.51
C THR A 52 0.47 -7.03 2.89
N ILE A 53 1.15 -8.13 3.17
CA ILE A 53 1.20 -8.74 4.50
C ILE A 53 2.66 -8.79 4.93
N ASN A 54 2.97 -8.06 6.01
CA ASN A 54 4.26 -8.10 6.67
C ASN A 54 4.21 -9.18 7.75
N ASN A 55 4.91 -10.29 7.50
CA ASN A 55 5.04 -11.40 8.44
C ASN A 55 6.36 -11.23 9.21
N TYR A 56 6.26 -11.07 10.51
CA TYR A 56 7.41 -10.88 11.38
C TYR A 56 7.91 -12.22 11.90
N VAL A 57 9.23 -12.35 12.03
CA VAL A 57 9.84 -13.60 12.50
C VAL A 57 9.36 -13.92 13.92
N PRO A 58 8.82 -15.13 14.15
CA PRO A 58 8.41 -15.54 15.47
C PRO A 58 9.53 -15.56 16.50
N ASN A 59 9.18 -15.34 17.76
CA ASN A 59 10.11 -15.38 18.90
C ASN A 59 11.23 -14.32 18.87
N ILE A 60 11.08 -13.28 18.04
CA ILE A 60 11.92 -12.09 18.07
C ILE A 60 11.04 -10.94 18.55
N GLN A 61 11.53 -10.19 19.54
CA GLN A 61 10.88 -8.95 19.94
C GLN A 61 11.20 -7.87 18.90
N HIS A 62 10.22 -7.56 18.05
CA HIS A 62 10.35 -6.50 17.07
C HIS A 62 10.16 -5.14 17.73
N LEU A 63 11.00 -4.18 17.36
CA LEU A 63 10.86 -2.81 17.85
C LEU A 63 9.63 -2.16 17.18
N PRO A 64 8.78 -1.42 17.92
CA PRO A 64 7.63 -0.74 17.33
C PRO A 64 8.00 0.14 16.13
N GLY A 65 9.16 0.80 16.18
CA GLY A 65 9.66 1.63 15.08
C GLY A 65 9.99 0.84 13.80
N VAL A 66 10.35 -0.45 13.90
CA VAL A 66 10.59 -1.30 12.72
C VAL A 66 9.26 -1.61 12.04
N ILE A 67 8.25 -2.02 12.82
CA ILE A 67 6.90 -2.26 12.32
C ILE A 67 6.35 -0.98 11.66
N GLU A 68 6.63 0.17 12.27
CA GLU A 68 6.23 1.48 11.74
C GLU A 68 6.86 1.78 10.38
N ILE A 69 8.16 1.58 10.22
CA ILE A 69 8.86 1.80 8.95
C ILE A 69 8.36 0.85 7.87
N ASP A 70 8.18 -0.44 8.20
CA ASP A 70 7.70 -1.44 7.23
C ASP A 70 6.31 -1.12 6.70
N VAL A 71 5.43 -0.59 7.55
CA VAL A 71 4.09 -0.16 7.14
C VAL A 71 4.17 1.02 6.17
N ILE A 72 5.04 2.00 6.45
CA ILE A 72 5.25 3.17 5.57
C ILE A 72 5.82 2.73 4.21
N ASP A 73 6.78 1.81 4.21
CA ASP A 73 7.39 1.30 2.98
C ASP A 73 6.41 0.47 2.16
N SER A 74 5.58 -0.33 2.83
CA SER A 74 4.47 -1.06 2.22
C SER A 74 3.48 -0.12 1.56
N PHE A 75 3.06 0.94 2.25
CA PHE A 75 2.17 1.97 1.70
C PHE A 75 2.77 2.62 0.45
N LYS A 76 4.04 3.07 0.52
CA LYS A 76 4.74 3.67 -0.64
C LYS A 76 4.84 2.68 -1.80
N MET A 77 5.07 1.40 -1.53
CA MET A 77 5.11 0.35 -2.54
C MET A 77 3.75 0.16 -3.22
N LEU A 78 2.66 0.13 -2.45
CA LEU A 78 1.30 0.01 -2.98
C LEU A 78 0.93 1.21 -3.85
N CYS A 79 1.24 2.43 -3.41
CA CYS A 79 1.02 3.64 -4.21
C CYS A 79 1.72 3.57 -5.59
N ARG A 80 2.98 3.11 -5.62
CA ARG A 80 3.72 2.91 -6.88
C ARG A 80 3.12 1.79 -7.74
N ARG A 81 2.50 0.78 -7.14
CA ARG A 81 1.83 -0.28 -7.91
C ARG A 81 0.52 0.22 -8.52
N LEU A 82 -0.27 0.99 -7.78
CA LEU A 82 -1.50 1.61 -8.27
C LEU A 82 -1.23 2.55 -9.46
N ASP A 83 -0.22 3.43 -9.35
CA ASP A 83 0.17 4.32 -10.46
C ASP A 83 0.57 3.53 -11.73
N ARG A 84 1.27 2.40 -11.58
CA ARG A 84 1.59 1.53 -12.72
C ARG A 84 0.36 0.89 -13.35
N ILE A 85 -0.59 0.41 -12.53
CA ILE A 85 -1.83 -0.20 -13.03
C ILE A 85 -2.66 0.83 -13.78
N GLU A 86 -2.79 2.05 -13.26
CA GLU A 86 -3.50 3.16 -13.92
C GLU A 86 -2.88 3.47 -15.30
N LYS A 87 -1.56 3.56 -15.37
CA LYS A 87 -0.82 3.75 -16.64
C LYS A 87 -1.04 2.62 -17.64
N GLU A 88 -0.98 1.36 -17.18
CA GLU A 88 -1.24 0.18 -18.01
C GLU A 88 -2.66 0.20 -18.60
N ILE A 89 -3.67 0.56 -17.81
CA ILE A 89 -5.07 0.68 -18.26
C ILE A 89 -5.20 1.77 -19.34
N HIS A 90 -4.60 2.95 -19.12
CA HIS A 90 -4.64 4.04 -20.09
C HIS A 90 -3.95 3.70 -21.42
N GLN A 91 -2.83 2.97 -21.36
CA GLN A 91 -2.12 2.49 -22.55
C GLN A 91 -2.96 1.50 -23.36
N ASN A 92 -3.55 0.50 -22.68
CA ASN A 92 -4.39 -0.50 -23.34
C ASN A 92 -5.63 0.12 -24.00
N ASN A 93 -6.27 1.09 -23.35
CA ASN A 93 -7.40 1.82 -23.91
C ASN A 93 -7.01 2.64 -25.15
N SER A 94 -5.82 3.24 -25.14
CA SER A 94 -5.31 4.02 -26.28
C SER A 94 -5.04 3.13 -27.50
N GLN A 95 -4.48 1.93 -27.29
CA GLN A 95 -4.26 0.94 -28.36
C GLN A 95 -5.58 0.45 -28.97
N ASN A 96 -6.58 0.15 -28.14
CA ASN A 96 -7.89 -0.31 -28.62
C ASN A 96 -8.61 0.75 -29.49
N ILE A 97 -8.44 2.04 -29.20
CA ILE A 97 -9.01 3.11 -30.03
C ILE A 97 -8.30 3.18 -31.39
N GLN A 98 -6.98 2.97 -31.43
CA GLN A 98 -6.21 3.02 -32.67
C GLN A 98 -6.55 1.84 -33.60
N PHE A 99 -6.63 0.62 -33.07
CA PHE A 99 -7.08 -0.57 -33.83
C PHE A 99 -8.49 -0.39 -34.43
N ASN A 100 -9.41 0.28 -33.74
CA ASN A 100 -10.76 0.52 -34.24
C ASN A 100 -10.84 1.61 -35.33
N LYS A 101 -9.85 2.51 -35.42
CA LYS A 101 -9.76 3.51 -36.49
C LYS A 101 -9.17 2.92 -37.77
N GLU A 102 -8.20 2.02 -37.66
CA GLU A 102 -7.56 1.38 -38.82
C GLU A 102 -8.49 0.38 -39.52
N ASN A 103 -9.39 -0.28 -38.78
CA ASN A 103 -10.35 -1.25 -39.34
C ASN A 103 -11.66 -0.64 -39.90
N LYS A 104 -11.75 0.69 -40.00
CA LYS A 104 -12.92 1.41 -40.55
C LYS A 104 -12.62 2.23 -41.81
N SER A 105 -11.45 2.04 -42.42
CA SER A 105 -11.11 2.57 -43.76
C SER A 105 -11.09 1.45 -44.79
#